data_AF-A0A4R6SWM1-F1
#
_entry.id   AF-A0A4R6SWM1-F1
#
_cell.length_a   1.000
_cell.length_b   1.000
_cell.length_c   1.000
_cell.angle_alpha   90.00
_cell.angle_beta   90.00
_cell.angle_gamma   90.00
#
_symmetry.space_group_name_H-M   'P 1'
#
loop_
_entity.id
_entity.type
_entity.pdbx_description
1 polymer ?
#
loop_
_entity_poly.entity_id
_entity_poly.type
_entity_poly.pdbx_seq_one_letter_code
_entity_poly.pdbx_strand_id
1 'polypeptide(L)'
;MEKRRKYKIDEEMNKLNLPDYKSAIKIIPRELGIAFNTFHNYRKLLIEDTADIPYEKVRKLECLFGMESGGLINGLKPCKNLKELIYLERQQNGSEN
;
A
#
# COMPACT_ATOMS: atom_id res chain seq x y z
N MET A 1 20.49 -4.47 7.21
CA MET A 1 19.61 -3.56 6.43
C MET A 1 18.26 -3.53 7.11
N GLU A 2 17.78 -2.36 7.47
CA GLU A 2 16.45 -2.19 8.04
C GLU A 2 15.40 -2.53 6.97
N LYS A 3 14.49 -3.45 7.29
CA LYS A 3 13.50 -3.94 6.33
C LYS A 3 12.37 -2.92 6.20
N ARG A 4 12.22 -2.31 5.03
CA ARG A 4 11.22 -1.25 4.79
C ARG A 4 9.84 -1.85 4.57
N ARG A 5 8.84 -1.33 5.28
CA ARG A 5 7.44 -1.76 5.13
C ARG A 5 6.87 -1.30 3.79
N LYS A 6 6.06 -2.15 3.17
CA LYS A 6 5.33 -1.86 1.93
C LYS A 6 4.23 -0.82 2.13
N TYR A 7 3.59 -0.86 3.30
CA TYR A 7 2.50 0.01 3.70
C TYR A 7 2.75 0.64 5.07
N LYS A 8 2.21 1.84 5.28
CA LYS A 8 2.32 2.64 6.52
C LYS A 8 1.35 2.19 7.63
N ILE A 9 0.75 1.01 7.53
CA ILE A 9 -0.30 0.57 8.47
C ILE A 9 0.23 0.56 9.91
N ASP A 10 1.44 0.02 10.12
CA ASP A 10 2.02 -0.04 11.47
C ASP A 10 2.37 1.36 12.00
N GLU A 11 2.84 2.26 11.13
CA GLU A 11 3.12 3.66 11.45
C GLU A 11 1.85 4.39 11.91
N GLU A 12 0.74 4.23 11.20
CA GLU A 12 -0.56 4.81 11.57
C GLU A 12 -1.10 4.22 12.88
N MET A 13 -0.98 2.91 13.07
CA MET A 13 -1.40 2.25 14.31
C MET A 13 -0.60 2.76 15.52
N ASN A 14 0.70 3.04 15.36
CA ASN A 14 1.57 3.51 16.44
C ASN A 14 1.28 4.97 16.86
N LYS A 15 0.50 5.73 16.09
CA LYS A 15 0.03 7.07 16.50
C LYS A 15 -1.11 7.01 17.51
N LEU A 16 -1.77 5.86 17.64
CA LEU A 16 -2.89 5.67 18.55
C LEU A 16 -2.40 5.46 19.98
N ASN A 17 -3.19 5.91 20.96
CA ASN A 17 -2.97 5.53 22.36
C ASN A 17 -3.35 4.04 22.58
N LEU A 18 -2.98 3.48 23.73
CA LEU A 18 -3.20 2.06 24.02
C LEU A 18 -4.69 1.62 23.95
N PRO A 19 -5.66 2.36 24.52
CA PRO A 19 -7.09 2.07 24.34
C PRO A 19 -7.55 2.04 22.89
N ASP A 20 -7.18 3.05 22.10
CA ASP A 20 -7.59 3.19 20.70
C ASP A 20 -6.92 2.12 19.84
N TYR A 21 -5.65 1.82 20.09
CA TYR A 21 -4.93 0.72 19.46
C TYR A 21 -5.65 -0.62 19.67
N LYS A 22 -6.04 -0.92 20.93
CA LYS A 22 -6.78 -2.15 21.29
C LYS A 22 -8.17 -2.22 20.66
N SER A 23 -8.76 -1.08 20.34
CA SER A 23 -10.02 -1.00 19.62
C SER A 23 -9.81 -1.19 18.11
N ALA A 24 -8.85 -0.47 17.53
CA ALA A 24 -8.51 -0.52 16.12
C ALA A 24 -8.11 -1.91 15.65
N ILE A 25 -7.32 -2.64 16.45
CA ILE A 25 -6.91 -4.02 16.15
C ILE A 25 -8.10 -5.00 16.04
N LYS A 26 -9.25 -4.69 16.66
CA LYS A 26 -10.49 -5.48 16.54
C LYS A 26 -11.40 -4.96 15.43
N ILE A 27 -11.51 -3.64 15.31
CA ILE A 27 -12.41 -2.97 14.38
C ILE A 27 -11.93 -3.13 12.94
N ILE A 28 -10.65 -2.86 12.66
CA ILE A 28 -10.12 -2.85 11.30
C ILE A 28 -10.29 -4.21 10.60
N PRO A 29 -9.91 -5.37 11.19
CA PRO A 29 -10.13 -6.65 10.52
C PRO A 29 -11.62 -6.92 10.22
N ARG A 30 -12.51 -6.55 11.14
CA ARG A 30 -13.96 -6.69 10.98
C ARG A 30 -14.47 -5.84 9.82
N GLU A 31 -14.09 -4.56 9.77
CA GLU A 31 -14.47 -3.66 8.68
C GLU A 31 -13.93 -4.13 7.33
N LEU A 32 -12.73 -4.70 7.30
CA LEU A 32 -12.16 -5.26 6.08
C LEU A 32 -12.76 -6.62 5.69
N GLY A 33 -13.51 -7.29 6.58
CA GLY A 33 -14.03 -8.63 6.36
C GLY A 33 -12.94 -9.70 6.32
N ILE A 34 -11.86 -9.53 7.11
CA ILE A 34 -10.71 -10.43 7.14
C ILE A 34 -10.43 -10.96 8.55
N ALA A 35 -9.71 -12.07 8.62
CA ALA A 35 -9.21 -12.58 9.89
C ALA A 35 -8.17 -11.66 10.51
N PHE A 36 -8.08 -11.67 11.84
CA PHE A 36 -7.07 -10.93 12.60
C PHE A 36 -5.64 -11.22 12.13
N ASN A 37 -5.33 -12.49 11.86
CA ASN A 37 -4.00 -12.91 11.38
C ASN A 37 -3.67 -12.29 10.01
N THR A 38 -4.65 -12.15 9.12
CA THR A 38 -4.48 -11.49 7.83
C THR A 38 -4.13 -10.02 8.02
N PHE A 39 -4.82 -9.32 8.91
CA PHE A 39 -4.50 -7.92 9.25
C PHE A 39 -3.10 -7.79 9.87
N HIS A 40 -2.71 -8.72 10.74
CA HIS A 40 -1.35 -8.76 11.30
C HIS A 40 -0.28 -8.95 10.23
N ASN A 41 -0.53 -9.81 9.23
CA ASN A 41 0.37 -10.01 8.10
C ASN A 41 0.46 -8.76 7.22
N TYR A 42 -0.66 -8.08 6.96
CA TYR A 42 -0.70 -6.83 6.20
C TYR A 42 0.21 -5.75 6.81
N ARG A 43 0.20 -5.59 8.13
CA ARG A 43 1.07 -4.65 8.86
C ARG A 43 2.57 -4.93 8.70
N LYS A 44 2.93 -6.17 8.35
CA LYS A 44 4.31 -6.64 8.30
C LYS A 44 4.87 -6.76 6.89
N LEU A 45 4.05 -6.60 5.85
CA LEU A 45 4.49 -6.71 4.47
C LEU A 45 5.68 -5.78 4.18
N LEU A 46 6.71 -6.35 3.57
CA LEU A 46 7.93 -5.66 3.14
C LEU A 46 7.80 -5.24 1.68
N ILE A 47 8.54 -4.21 1.28
CA ILE A 47 8.53 -3.73 -0.11
C ILE A 47 8.93 -4.86 -1.08
N GLU A 48 9.82 -5.74 -0.66
CA GLU A 48 10.34 -6.85 -1.45
C GLU A 48 9.41 -8.07 -1.47
N ASP A 49 8.36 -8.10 -0.62
CA ASP A 49 7.43 -9.22 -0.58
C ASP A 49 6.59 -9.27 -1.86
N THR A 50 6.49 -10.48 -2.43
CA THR A 50 5.60 -10.78 -3.57
C THR A 50 4.14 -10.70 -3.18
N ALA A 51 3.82 -10.94 -1.90
CA ALA A 51 2.48 -10.79 -1.37
C ALA A 51 2.04 -9.33 -1.38
N ASP A 52 0.73 -9.11 -1.56
CA ASP A 52 0.16 -7.78 -1.57
C ASP A 52 -1.21 -7.73 -0.90
N ILE A 53 -1.64 -6.51 -0.55
CA ILE A 53 -2.99 -6.27 -0.04
C ILE A 53 -3.89 -5.99 -1.24
N PRO A 54 -5.05 -6.65 -1.37
CA PRO A 54 -6.01 -6.33 -2.41
C PRO A 54 -6.36 -4.83 -2.39
N TYR A 55 -6.41 -4.20 -3.56
CA TYR A 55 -6.59 -2.75 -3.69
C TYR A 55 -7.82 -2.22 -2.93
N GLU A 56 -8.95 -2.93 -2.98
CA GLU A 56 -10.16 -2.59 -2.23
C GLU A 56 -9.88 -2.42 -0.72
N LYS A 57 -9.07 -3.32 -0.14
CA LYS A 57 -8.71 -3.28 1.28
C LYS A 57 -7.72 -2.14 1.57
N VAL A 58 -6.80 -1.85 0.65
CA VAL A 58 -5.91 -0.68 0.73
C VAL A 58 -6.74 0.61 0.78
N ARG A 59 -7.70 0.76 -0.14
CA ARG A 59 -8.58 1.94 -0.19
C ARG A 59 -9.41 2.09 1.08
N LYS A 60 -9.95 0.99 1.61
CA LYS A 60 -10.71 1.02 2.86
C LYS A 60 -9.82 1.39 4.06
N LEU A 61 -8.58 0.90 4.11
CA LEU A 61 -7.59 1.30 5.13
C LEU A 61 -7.25 2.79 5.03
N GLU A 62 -7.04 3.31 3.82
CA GLU A 62 -6.80 4.74 3.60
C GLU A 62 -7.96 5.59 4.13
N CYS A 63 -9.21 5.20 3.85
CA CYS A 63 -10.38 5.87 4.43
C CYS A 63 -10.41 5.78 5.97
N LEU A 64 -10.14 4.60 6.54
CA LEU A 64 -10.15 4.40 7.99
C LEU A 64 -9.08 5.24 8.72
N PHE A 65 -7.94 5.47 8.09
CA PHE A 65 -6.86 6.32 8.63
C PHE A 65 -6.97 7.80 8.21
N GLY A 66 -7.99 8.17 7.41
CA GLY A 66 -8.16 9.55 6.94
C GLY A 66 -7.10 10.00 5.93
N MET A 67 -6.56 9.08 5.13
CA MET A 67 -5.53 9.34 4.12
C MET A 67 -6.13 9.53 2.72
N GLU A 68 -5.42 10.29 1.89
CA GLU A 68 -5.72 10.38 0.45
C GLU A 68 -5.39 9.07 -0.29
N SER A 69 -5.85 8.97 -1.53
CA SER A 69 -5.60 7.81 -2.39
C SER A 69 -4.12 7.61 -2.68
N GLY A 70 -3.60 6.43 -2.35
CA GLY A 70 -2.18 6.12 -2.46
C GLY A 70 -1.36 6.59 -1.26
N GLY A 71 -1.96 7.21 -0.25
CA GLY A 71 -1.25 7.68 0.94
C GLY A 71 -0.65 6.56 1.79
N LEU A 72 -1.26 5.37 1.77
CA LEU A 72 -0.86 4.25 2.61
C LEU A 72 0.40 3.53 2.10
N ILE A 73 0.74 3.64 0.82
CA ILE A 73 1.91 2.96 0.25
C ILE A 73 3.21 3.70 0.59
N ASN A 74 4.26 2.95 0.94
CA ASN A 74 5.58 3.51 1.26
C ASN A 74 6.52 3.60 0.04
N GLY A 75 6.15 2.98 -1.08
CA GLY A 75 6.96 2.85 -2.28
C GLY A 75 6.20 3.23 -3.55
N LEU A 76 5.93 4.53 -3.73
CA LEU A 76 5.52 5.03 -5.04
C LEU A 76 6.70 4.85 -6.00
N LYS A 77 6.60 3.88 -6.92
CA LYS A 77 7.50 3.85 -8.06
C LYS A 77 6.99 4.86 -9.08
N PRO A 78 7.80 5.82 -9.51
CA PRO A 78 7.43 6.67 -10.64
C PRO A 78 7.19 5.76 -11.85
N CYS A 79 5.98 5.83 -12.40
CA CYS A 79 5.59 5.08 -13.59
C CYS A 79 5.35 6.06 -14.72
N LYS A 80 5.90 5.76 -15.90
CA LYS A 80 5.61 6.50 -17.11
C LYS A 80 4.19 6.17 -17.56
N ASN A 81 3.45 7.17 -18.02
CA ASN A 81 2.11 6.93 -18.54
C ASN A 81 2.20 6.27 -19.93
N LEU A 82 1.10 5.62 -20.36
CA LEU A 82 1.08 4.89 -21.62
C LEU A 82 1.42 5.78 -22.83
N LYS A 83 1.01 7.05 -22.85
CA LYS A 83 1.31 7.96 -23.97
C LYS A 83 2.80 8.24 -24.06
N GLU A 84 3.46 8.45 -22.93
CA GLU A 84 4.91 8.62 -22.85
C GLU A 84 5.64 7.36 -23.32
N LEU A 85 5.17 6.18 -22.91
CA LEU A 85 5.75 4.90 -23.35
C LEU A 85 5.60 4.69 -24.87
N ILE A 86 4.42 4.96 -25.43
CA ILE A 86 4.18 4.87 -26.88
C ILE A 86 5.06 5.86 -27.65
N TYR A 87 5.24 7.07 -27.12
CA TYR A 87 6.13 8.07 -27.74
C TYR A 87 7.58 7.58 -27.78
N LEU A 88 8.09 7.03 -26.67
CA LEU A 88 9.46 6.51 -26.58
C LEU A 88 9.69 5.32 -27.53
N GLU A 89 8.73 4.42 -27.64
CA GLU A 89 8.78 3.27 -28.55
C GLU A 89 8.90 3.69 -30.03
N ARG A 90 8.16 4.74 -30.43
CA ARG A 90 8.22 5.27 -31.80
C ARG A 90 9.57 5.91 -32.15
N GLN A 91 10.22 6.53 -31.17
CA GLN A 91 11.54 7.15 -31.37
C GLN A 91 12.65 6.11 -31.52
N GLN A 92 12.54 4.97 -30.82
CA GLN A 92 13.50 3.86 -30.95
C GLN A 92 13.37 3.13 -32.30
N ASN A 93 12.14 2.92 -32.78
CA ASN A 93 11.88 2.24 -34.05
C ASN A 93 12.02 3.14 -35.30
N GLY A 94 12.30 4.44 -35.13
CA GLY A 94 12.52 5.40 -36.23
C GLY A 94 13.99 5.60 -36.63
N SER A 95 14.92 4.89 -36.01
CA SER A 95 16.38 4.98 -36.29
C SER A 95 16.92 3.81 -37.14
N GLU A 96 16.05 2.90 -37.57
CA GLU A 96 16.33 1.87 -38.57
C GLU A 96 15.52 2.16 -39.84
N ASN A 97 15.93 3.18 -40.61
CA ASN A 97 15.70 3.31 -42.06
C ASN A 97 16.59 4.42 -42.63
#